data_AF-A0A246DYB4-F1
#
_entry.id   AF-A0A246DYB4-F1
#
_cell.length_a   1.000
_cell.length_b   1.000
_cell.length_c   1.000
_cell.angle_alpha   90.00
_cell.angle_beta   90.00
_cell.angle_gamma   90.00
#
_symmetry.space_group_name_H-M   'P 1'
#
loop_
_entity.id
_entity.type
_entity.pdbx_description
1 polymer ?
#
loop_
_entity_poly.entity_id
_entity_poly.type
_entity_poly.pdbx_seq_one_letter_code
_entity_poly.pdbx_strand_id
1 'polypeptide(L)'
;MTGNDDEEQLAFIAARAEEIRIGLNTNLTEEQLQRPLSRRSAHALVAATTAATAAKLKALAARIEAIEEGGIRYLGNYQRASSYSKGDTVTHSGSLWVALKTVAEGTAPGSDPACWQLASKGDRPVKRTMAVSTPA
;
A
#
# COMPACT_ATOMS: atom_id res chain seq x y z
N MET A 1 -1.16 6.14 -16.20
CA MET A 1 -1.60 4.74 -16.31
C MET A 1 -2.77 4.38 -15.38
N THR A 2 -3.04 5.11 -14.29
CA THR A 2 -4.07 4.75 -13.29
C THR A 2 -5.53 5.04 -13.70
N GLY A 3 -5.77 6.03 -14.57
CA GLY A 3 -7.15 6.42 -14.91
C GLY A 3 -7.95 5.38 -15.70
N ASN A 4 -7.29 4.58 -16.56
CA ASN A 4 -7.97 3.56 -17.37
C ASN A 4 -8.37 2.35 -16.52
N ASP A 5 -7.51 1.94 -15.59
CA ASP A 5 -7.79 0.81 -14.68
C ASP A 5 -8.94 1.14 -13.71
N ASP A 6 -9.03 2.39 -13.24
CA ASP A 6 -10.12 2.84 -12.36
C ASP A 6 -11.47 2.88 -13.11
N GLU A 7 -11.46 3.33 -14.36
CA GLU A 7 -12.67 3.38 -15.21
C GLU A 7 -13.16 1.98 -15.57
N GLU A 8 -12.25 1.04 -15.87
CA GLU A 8 -12.56 -0.38 -16.08
C GLU A 8 -13.13 -1.04 -14.81
N GLN A 9 -12.59 -0.73 -13.64
CA GLN A 9 -13.13 -1.23 -12.36
C GLN A 9 -14.55 -0.69 -12.09
N LEU A 10 -14.78 0.60 -12.34
CA LEU A 10 -16.11 1.19 -12.20
C LEU A 10 -17.12 0.56 -13.16
N ALA A 11 -16.71 0.29 -14.41
CA ALA A 11 -17.54 -0.39 -15.39
C ALA A 11 -17.90 -1.82 -14.94
N PHE A 12 -16.95 -2.57 -14.39
CA PHE A 12 -17.21 -3.91 -13.83
C PHE A 12 -18.17 -3.88 -12.63
N ILE A 13 -18.00 -2.92 -11.72
CA ILE A 13 -18.90 -2.74 -10.57
C ILE A 13 -20.31 -2.40 -11.05
N ALA A 14 -20.45 -1.51 -12.04
CA ALA A 14 -21.73 -1.14 -12.61
C ALA A 14 -22.43 -2.33 -13.27
N ALA A 15 -21.69 -3.12 -14.08
CA ALA A 15 -22.21 -4.34 -14.69
C ALA A 15 -22.71 -5.33 -13.64
N ARG A 16 -21.94 -5.54 -12.57
CA ARG A 16 -22.32 -6.45 -11.49
C ARG A 16 -23.53 -5.95 -10.69
N ALA A 17 -23.63 -4.63 -10.46
CA ALA A 17 -24.78 -4.04 -9.82
C ALA A 17 -26.05 -4.25 -10.64
N GLU A 18 -25.96 -4.16 -11.97
CA GLU A 18 -27.07 -4.40 -12.88
C GLU A 18 -27.49 -5.87 -12.90
N GLU A 19 -26.55 -6.81 -12.91
CA GLU A 19 -26.85 -8.24 -12.76
C GLU A 19 -27.60 -8.55 -11.47
N ILE A 20 -27.17 -7.96 -10.35
CA ILE A 20 -27.83 -8.10 -9.05
C ILE A 20 -29.24 -7.51 -9.10
N ARG A 21 -29.40 -6.33 -9.70
CA ARG A 21 -30.69 -5.66 -9.85
C ARG A 21 -31.68 -6.50 -10.65
N ILE A 22 -31.25 -7.01 -11.80
CA ILE A 22 -32.05 -7.88 -12.65
C ILE A 22 -32.45 -9.13 -11.86
N GLY A 23 -31.49 -9.79 -11.21
CA GLY A 23 -31.71 -10.96 -10.37
C GLY A 23 -32.77 -10.74 -9.28
N LEU A 24 -32.68 -9.62 -8.55
CA LEU A 24 -33.63 -9.25 -7.50
C LEU A 24 -35.05 -9.02 -8.05
N ASN A 25 -35.17 -8.47 -9.26
CA ASN A 25 -36.45 -8.14 -9.87
C ASN A 25 -37.13 -9.35 -10.54
N THR A 26 -36.40 -10.40 -10.88
CA THR A 26 -36.94 -11.56 -11.64
C THR A 26 -38.17 -12.23 -11.01
N ASN A 27 -38.33 -12.14 -9.69
CA ASN A 27 -39.43 -12.76 -8.95
C ASN A 27 -40.53 -11.78 -8.51
N LEU A 28 -40.47 -10.51 -8.93
CA LEU A 28 -41.47 -9.49 -8.60
C LEU A 28 -42.25 -9.04 -9.84
N THR A 29 -43.53 -8.77 -9.64
CA THR A 29 -44.38 -8.08 -10.63
C THR A 29 -44.11 -6.56 -10.61
N GLU A 30 -44.45 -5.86 -11.70
CA GLU A 30 -44.30 -4.39 -11.78
C GLU A 30 -45.01 -3.67 -10.65
N GLU A 31 -46.22 -4.11 -10.28
CA GLU A 31 -47.00 -3.54 -9.18
C GLU A 31 -46.30 -3.70 -7.82
N GLN A 32 -45.63 -4.84 -7.60
CA GLN A 32 -44.87 -5.09 -6.37
C GLN A 32 -43.62 -4.22 -6.29
N LEU A 33 -42.97 -3.92 -7.43
CA LEU A 33 -41.80 -3.03 -7.49
C LEU A 33 -42.17 -1.57 -7.22
N GLN A 34 -43.38 -1.13 -7.60
CA GLN A 34 -43.86 0.24 -7.36
C GLN A 34 -44.28 0.48 -5.90
N ARG A 35 -44.40 -0.58 -5.08
CA ARG A 35 -44.84 -0.44 -3.69
C ARG A 35 -43.72 0.15 -2.83
N PRO A 36 -43.98 1.24 -2.08
CA PRO A 36 -42.96 1.83 -1.23
C PRO A 36 -42.57 0.86 -0.10
N LEU A 37 -41.27 0.78 0.17
CA LEU A 37 -40.73 0.05 1.31
C LEU A 37 -41.26 0.64 2.62
N SER A 38 -41.47 -0.21 3.62
CA SER A 38 -41.85 0.26 4.96
C SER A 38 -40.75 1.14 5.56
N ARG A 39 -41.13 2.11 6.41
CA ARG A 39 -40.14 2.94 7.15
C ARG A 39 -39.14 2.07 7.93
N ARG A 40 -39.63 1.01 8.57
CA ARG A 40 -38.79 0.07 9.34
C ARG A 40 -37.76 -0.63 8.46
N SER A 41 -38.15 -1.11 7.28
CA SER A 41 -37.22 -1.76 6.34
C SER A 41 -36.21 -0.77 5.77
N ALA A 42 -36.62 0.46 5.46
CA ALA A 42 -35.70 1.50 5.01
C ALA A 42 -34.65 1.83 6.08
N HIS A 43 -35.07 2.05 7.34
CA HIS A 43 -34.15 2.26 8.45
C HIS A 43 -33.22 1.06 8.69
N ALA A 44 -33.76 -0.17 8.62
CA ALA A 44 -32.95 -1.37 8.79
C ALA A 44 -31.88 -1.50 7.69
N LEU A 45 -32.22 -1.20 6.43
CA LEU A 45 -31.27 -1.22 5.31
C LEU A 45 -30.17 -0.17 5.47
N VAL A 46 -30.54 1.06 5.85
CA VAL A 46 -29.57 2.14 6.10
C VAL A 46 -28.64 1.75 7.25
N ALA A 47 -29.19 1.32 8.38
CA ALA A 47 -28.40 0.92 9.54
C ALA A 47 -27.44 -0.24 9.21
N ALA A 48 -27.93 -1.25 8.49
CA ALA A 48 -27.13 -2.42 8.10
C ALA A 48 -25.98 -2.03 7.15
N THR A 49 -26.26 -1.20 6.14
CA THR A 49 -25.23 -0.74 5.20
C THR A 49 -24.21 0.17 5.88
N THR A 50 -24.64 1.11 6.73
CA THR A 50 -23.72 1.95 7.53
C THR A 50 -22.85 1.12 8.47
N ALA A 51 -23.40 0.11 9.15
CA ALA A 51 -22.64 -0.76 10.03
C ALA A 51 -21.60 -1.59 9.24
N ALA A 52 -21.99 -2.13 8.09
CA ALA A 52 -21.09 -2.92 7.24
C ALA A 52 -19.95 -2.07 6.67
N THR A 53 -20.24 -0.85 6.19
CA THR A 53 -19.21 0.07 5.69
C THR A 53 -18.28 0.53 6.81
N ALA A 54 -18.82 0.88 7.99
CA ALA A 54 -18.01 1.24 9.15
C ALA A 54 -17.08 0.09 9.58
N ALA A 55 -17.57 -1.15 9.59
CA ALA A 55 -16.75 -2.32 9.91
C ALA A 55 -15.63 -2.52 8.88
N LYS A 56 -15.92 -2.37 7.58
CA LYS A 56 -14.92 -2.48 6.52
C LYS A 56 -13.88 -1.35 6.60
N LEU A 57 -14.31 -0.11 6.84
CA LEU A 57 -13.40 1.02 7.01
C LEU A 57 -12.49 0.82 8.21
N LYS A 58 -13.02 0.35 9.34
CA LYS A 58 -12.21 0.02 10.52
C LYS A 58 -11.18 -1.08 10.23
N ALA A 59 -11.58 -2.13 9.51
CA ALA A 59 -10.66 -3.20 9.11
C ALA A 59 -9.56 -2.70 8.16
N LEU A 60 -9.90 -1.82 7.21
CA LEU A 60 -8.93 -1.22 6.30
C LEU A 60 -7.97 -0.28 7.04
N ALA A 61 -8.47 0.55 7.96
CA ALA A 61 -7.64 1.41 8.80
C ALA A 61 -6.63 0.59 9.62
N ALA A 62 -7.07 -0.50 10.26
CA ALA A 62 -6.19 -1.40 10.99
C ALA A 62 -5.12 -2.06 10.10
N ARG A 63 -5.48 -2.40 8.84
CA ARG A 63 -4.50 -2.93 7.87
C ARG A 63 -3.47 -1.89 7.46
N ILE A 64 -3.87 -0.64 7.29
CA ILE A 64 -2.97 0.47 6.96
C ILE A 64 -1.99 0.69 8.13
N GLU A 65 -2.50 0.77 9.35
CA GLU A 65 -1.68 0.92 10.56
C GLU A 65 -0.64 -0.20 10.69
N ALA A 66 -1.04 -1.46 10.48
CA ALA A 66 -0.11 -2.60 10.48
C ALA A 66 0.96 -2.51 9.38
N ILE A 67 0.60 -2.00 8.19
CA ILE A 67 1.56 -1.76 7.10
C ILE A 67 2.49 -0.60 7.44
N GLU A 68 2.00 0.45 8.10
CA GLU A 68 2.82 1.60 8.50
C GLU A 68 3.79 1.23 9.64
N GLU A 69 3.40 0.36 10.56
CA GLU A 69 4.28 -0.14 11.64
C GLU A 69 5.38 -1.10 11.17
N GLY A 70 5.10 -1.89 10.12
CA GLY A 70 5.99 -2.94 9.61
C GLY A 70 6.59 -2.66 8.24
N GLY A 71 6.18 -1.59 7.58
CA GLY A 71 6.52 -1.28 6.19
C GLY A 71 7.95 -0.81 6.01
N ILE A 72 8.52 -1.16 4.85
CA ILE A 72 9.84 -0.72 4.44
C ILE A 72 9.69 0.52 3.54
N ARG A 73 10.22 1.66 3.97
CA ARG A 73 10.19 2.92 3.19
C ARG A 73 11.60 3.27 2.71
N TYR A 74 11.86 3.12 1.42
CA TYR A 74 13.14 3.52 0.84
C TYR A 74 13.20 5.03 0.61
N LEU A 75 14.19 5.68 1.23
CA LEU A 75 14.39 7.13 1.20
C LEU A 75 15.57 7.59 0.34
N GLY A 76 16.20 6.68 -0.40
CA GLY A 76 17.36 6.99 -1.24
C GLY A 76 18.66 6.96 -0.45
N ASN A 77 19.58 7.89 -0.74
CA ASN A 77 20.88 7.93 -0.09
C ASN A 77 20.80 8.51 1.34
N TYR A 78 21.63 7.99 2.25
CA TYR A 78 21.72 8.51 3.62
C TYR A 78 22.13 10.00 3.63
N GLN A 79 21.41 10.79 4.41
CA GLN A 79 21.66 12.21 4.65
C GLN A 79 21.87 12.44 6.14
N ARG A 80 22.94 13.17 6.48
CA ARG A 80 23.32 13.42 7.88
C ARG A 80 22.32 14.30 8.64
N ALA A 81 21.67 15.24 7.94
CA ALA A 81 20.72 16.19 8.51
C ALA A 81 19.28 15.66 8.56
N SER A 82 19.07 14.36 8.29
CA SER A 82 17.75 13.75 8.25
C SER A 82 17.61 12.72 9.38
N SER A 83 16.45 12.73 10.05
CA SER A 83 16.05 11.68 10.98
C SER A 83 15.36 10.54 10.24
N TYR A 84 15.52 9.32 10.73
CA TYR A 84 14.92 8.12 10.12
C TYR A 84 14.04 7.38 11.12
N SER A 85 12.88 6.93 10.69
CA SER A 85 11.97 6.12 11.50
C SER A 85 12.23 4.63 11.30
N LYS A 86 11.71 3.79 12.19
CA LYS A 86 11.75 2.33 12.02
C LYS A 86 11.16 1.94 10.65
N GLY A 87 11.83 1.03 9.94
CA GLY A 87 11.43 0.59 8.60
C GLY A 87 12.01 1.45 7.46
N ASP A 88 12.59 2.61 7.78
CA ASP A 88 13.23 3.46 6.78
C ASP A 88 14.48 2.79 6.24
N THR A 89 14.65 2.83 4.93
CA THR A 89 15.76 2.18 4.23
C THR A 89 16.55 3.19 3.44
N VAL A 90 17.87 3.17 3.60
CA VAL A 90 18.78 4.10 2.96
C VAL A 90 19.98 3.38 2.35
N THR A 91 20.55 3.98 1.31
CA THR A 91 21.80 3.53 0.71
C THR A 91 22.97 4.33 1.29
N HIS A 92 23.95 3.64 1.86
CA HIS A 92 25.18 4.23 2.41
C HIS A 92 26.39 3.37 2.06
N SER A 93 27.43 4.00 1.51
CA SER A 93 28.66 3.34 1.05
C SER A 93 28.42 2.14 0.12
N GLY A 94 27.44 2.26 -0.78
CA GLY A 94 27.08 1.22 -1.75
C GLY A 94 26.28 0.05 -1.18
N SER A 95 25.96 0.06 0.12
CA SER A 95 25.14 -0.96 0.77
C SER A 95 23.78 -0.40 1.18
N LEU A 96 22.78 -1.27 1.27
CA LEU A 96 21.42 -0.94 1.68
C LEU A 96 21.25 -1.24 3.16
N TRP A 97 20.72 -0.28 3.91
CA TRP A 97 20.56 -0.34 5.36
C TRP A 97 19.13 -0.02 5.76
N VAL A 98 18.61 -0.74 6.75
CA VAL A 98 17.26 -0.57 7.31
C VAL A 98 17.38 -0.05 8.73
N ALA A 99 16.62 0.99 9.07
CA ALA A 99 16.50 1.53 10.41
C ALA A 99 15.61 0.63 11.28
N LEU A 100 16.12 0.18 12.42
CA LEU A 100 15.41 -0.72 13.35
C LEU A 100 14.56 0.03 14.39
N LYS A 101 14.86 1.31 14.60
CA LYS A 101 14.20 2.21 15.54
C LYS A 101 14.27 3.63 14.98
N THR A 102 13.68 4.59 15.69
CA THR A 102 13.88 6.00 15.38
C THR A 102 15.35 6.37 15.58
N VAL A 103 16.01 6.78 14.49
CA VAL A 103 17.41 7.17 14.42
C VAL A 103 17.49 8.69 14.32
N ALA A 104 18.16 9.31 15.29
CA ALA A 104 18.40 10.74 15.30
C ALA A 104 19.38 11.16 14.19
N GLU A 105 19.30 12.43 13.80
CA GLU A 105 20.22 13.07 12.85
C GLU A 105 21.69 12.80 13.24
N GLY A 106 22.56 12.62 12.24
CA GLY A 106 23.98 12.39 12.45
C GLY A 106 24.41 10.94 12.71
N THR A 107 23.48 10.01 12.97
CA THR A 107 23.80 8.60 13.21
C THR A 107 23.95 7.85 11.89
N ALA A 108 25.18 7.63 11.44
CA ALA A 108 25.45 7.00 10.15
C ALA A 108 25.16 5.48 10.13
N PRO A 109 24.70 4.92 8.99
CA PRO A 109 24.54 3.49 8.83
C PRO A 109 25.88 2.75 8.93
N GLY A 110 25.92 1.73 9.78
CA GLY A 110 27.13 0.97 10.13
C GLY A 110 27.85 1.45 11.40
N SER A 111 27.48 2.61 11.97
CA SER A 111 28.06 3.10 13.23
C SER A 111 27.44 2.45 14.47
N ASP A 112 26.13 2.22 14.45
CA ASP A 112 25.41 1.59 15.56
C ASP A 112 24.51 0.44 15.04
N PRO A 113 24.82 -0.83 15.38
CA PRO A 113 24.01 -1.98 14.99
C PRO A 113 22.63 -2.03 15.65
N ALA A 114 22.41 -1.28 16.74
CA ALA A 114 21.09 -1.15 17.35
C ALA A 114 20.18 -0.15 16.59
N CYS A 115 20.76 0.73 15.79
CA CYS A 115 20.03 1.66 14.94
C CYS A 115 19.82 1.12 13.52
N TRP A 116 20.85 0.47 12.97
CA TRP A 116 20.91 0.11 11.55
C TRP A 116 21.20 -1.37 11.35
N GLN A 117 20.40 -2.01 10.52
CA GLN A 117 20.63 -3.37 10.04
C GLN A 117 21.05 -3.35 8.56
N LEU A 118 22.09 -4.09 8.21
CA LEU A 118 22.49 -4.28 6.82
C LEU A 118 21.46 -5.19 6.12
N ALA A 119 20.80 -4.67 5.09
CA ALA A 119 19.82 -5.43 4.30
C ALA A 119 20.44 -6.01 3.03
N SER A 120 21.33 -5.27 2.38
CA SER A 120 22.08 -5.76 1.22
C SER A 120 23.47 -5.17 1.21
N LYS A 121 24.48 -6.03 1.02
CA LYS A 121 25.87 -5.60 0.91
C LYS A 121 26.18 -5.27 -0.54
N GLY A 122 26.67 -4.06 -0.79
CA GLY A 122 27.18 -3.70 -2.11
C GLY A 122 28.43 -4.50 -2.45
N ASP A 123 28.51 -5.02 -3.67
CA ASP A 123 29.74 -5.60 -4.19
C ASP A 123 30.80 -4.52 -4.41
N ARG A 124 32.06 -4.86 -4.16
CA ARG A 124 33.19 -4.00 -4.53
C ARG A 124 33.19 -3.87 -6.06
N PRO A 125 33.42 -2.65 -6.61
CA PRO A 125 33.55 -2.51 -8.05
C PRO A 125 34.67 -3.42 -8.54
N VAL A 126 34.33 -4.39 -9.38
CA VAL A 126 35.31 -5.18 -10.11
C VAL A 126 36.15 -4.17 -10.88
N LYS A 127 37.43 -4.00 -10.50
CA LYS A 127 38.39 -3.24 -11.31
C LYS A 127 38.42 -3.93 -12.66
N ARG A 128 37.72 -3.37 -13.66
CA ARG A 128 37.94 -3.74 -15.06
C ARG A 128 39.32 -3.22 -15.41
N THR A 129 40.32 -4.08 -15.25
CA THR A 129 41.64 -3.84 -15.83
C THR A 129 41.40 -3.72 -17.32
N MET A 130 41.60 -2.52 -17.89
CA MET A 130 41.54 -2.34 -19.34
C MET A 130 42.54 -3.32 -19.95
N ALA A 131 42.05 -4.28 -20.72
CA ALA A 131 42.91 -5.12 -21.53
C ALA A 131 43.66 -4.17 -22.48
N VAL A 132 44.98 -4.08 -22.28
CA VAL A 132 45.88 -3.44 -23.23
C VAL A 132 45.63 -4.10 -24.58
N SER A 133 45.01 -3.37 -25.51
CA SER A 133 44.95 -3.75 -26.90
C SER A 133 46.35 -3.60 -27.48
N THR A 134 47.06 -4.71 -27.64
CA THR A 134 48.32 -4.76 -28.40
C THR A 134 47.98 -4.68 -29.89
N PRO A 135 48.47 -3.68 -30.64
CA PRO A 135 48.41 -3.71 -32.09
C PRO A 135 49.66 -4.44 -32.64
N ALA A 136 49.43 -5.46 -33.47
CA ALA A 136 50.33 -5.90 -34.54
C ALA A 136 49.55 -6.78 -35.50
#